data_AF-A0A7Y8X692-F1
#
_entry.id   AF-A0A7Y8X692-F1
#
_cell.length_a   1.000
_cell.length_b   1.000
_cell.length_c   1.000
_cell.angle_alpha   90.00
_cell.angle_beta   90.00
_cell.angle_gamma   90.00
#
_symmetry.space_group_name_H-M   'P 1'
#
loop_
_entity.id
_entity.type
_entity.pdbx_description
1 polymer ?
#
loop_
_entity_poly.entity_id
_entity_poly.type
_entity_poly.pdbx_seq_one_letter_code
_entity_poly.pdbx_strand_id
1 'polypeptide(L)' 'GYTMREFGFTRTQGSLYTCQNEDMANLFSAINELKALPWFPSSVRDIRAFRIEQWSDFTSLVKS' A
#
# COMPACT_ATOMS: atom_id res chain seq x y z
N GLY A 1 3.38 5.64 8.03
CA GLY A 1 1.92 5.70 7.80
C GLY A 1 1.50 7.00 7.13
N TYR A 2 1.98 8.14 7.61
CA TYR A 2 1.69 9.47 7.05
C TYR A 2 2.10 9.60 5.57
N THR A 3 3.33 9.21 5.21
CA THR A 3 3.87 9.30 3.83
C THR A 3 2.97 8.67 2.77
N MET A 4 2.46 7.45 3.00
CA MET A 4 1.59 6.74 2.05
C MET A 4 0.22 7.42 1.90
N ARG A 5 -0.29 8.05 2.96
CA ARG A 5 -1.61 8.71 2.97
C ARG A 5 -1.63 9.94 2.06
N GLU A 6 -0.52 10.66 1.95
CA GLU A 6 -0.35 11.81 1.05
C GLU A 6 -0.52 11.40 -0.43
N PHE A 7 -0.20 10.16 -0.78
CA PHE A 7 -0.39 9.59 -2.12
C PHE A 7 -1.72 8.84 -2.29
N GLY A 8 -2.64 8.98 -1.33
CA GLY A 8 -3.97 8.34 -1.37
C GLY A 8 -4.00 6.87 -0.97
N PHE A 9 -2.89 6.30 -0.48
CA PHE A 9 -2.87 4.92 -0.01
C PHE A 9 -3.44 4.83 1.42
N THR A 10 -4.50 4.03 1.58
CA THR A 10 -5.15 3.77 2.86
C THR A 10 -4.69 2.42 3.42
N ARG A 11 -4.49 2.35 4.74
CA ARG A 11 -4.11 1.10 5.41
C ARG A 11 -5.36 0.23 5.59
N THR A 12 -5.34 -1.00 5.08
CA THR A 12 -6.47 -1.94 5.17
C THR A 12 -6.24 -2.99 6.25
N GLN A 13 -5.22 -3.84 6.10
CA GLN A 13 -4.92 -4.92 7.03
C GLN A 13 -3.41 -5.07 7.25
N GLY A 14 -2.96 -5.00 8.51
CA GLY A 14 -1.53 -5.17 8.82
C GLY A 14 -0.66 -4.12 8.11
N SER A 15 0.34 -4.54 7.34
CA SER A 15 1.17 -3.66 6.50
C SER A 15 0.67 -3.53 5.06
N LEU A 16 -0.61 -3.85 4.79
CA LEU A 16 -1.25 -3.68 3.48
C LEU A 16 -1.82 -2.27 3.33
N TYR A 17 -1.45 -1.64 2.23
CA TYR A 17 -1.91 -0.32 1.84
C TYR A 17 -2.53 -0.38 0.44
N THR A 18 -3.74 0.14 0.28
CA THR A 18 -4.48 0.13 -0.99
C THR A 18 -4.76 1.54 -1.47
N CYS A 19 -4.70 1.77 -2.78
CA CYS A 19 -5.07 3.03 -3.41
C CYS A 19 -6.04 2.72 -4.56
N GLN A 20 -7.10 3.53 -4.69
CA GLN A 20 -8.04 3.43 -5.81
C GLN A 20 -7.51 4.14 -7.07
N ASN A 21 -6.47 4.97 -6.92
CA ASN A 21 -5.80 5.58 -8.05
C ASN A 21 -4.86 4.56 -8.71
N GLU A 22 -5.17 4.19 -9.95
CA GLU A 22 -4.37 3.25 -10.75
C GLU A 22 -3.16 3.90 -11.45
N ASP A 23 -2.94 5.22 -11.25
CA ASP A 23 -1.79 5.91 -11.80
C ASP A 23 -0.47 5.38 -11.23
N MET A 24 0.31 4.71 -12.09
CA MET A 24 1.62 4.17 -11.74
C MET A 24 2.64 5.26 -11.37
N ALA A 25 2.49 6.49 -11.88
CA ALA A 25 3.38 7.59 -11.51
C ALA A 25 3.18 8.00 -10.03
N ASN A 26 1.93 7.97 -9.56
CA ASN A 26 1.61 8.19 -8.14
C ASN A 26 2.19 7.08 -7.25
N LEU A 27 2.08 5.81 -7.67
CA LEU A 27 2.72 4.68 -6.98
C LEU A 27 4.25 4.86 -6.93
N PHE A 28 4.88 5.21 -8.04
CA PHE A 28 6.33 5.37 -8.10
C PHE A 28 6.81 6.52 -7.20
N SER A 29 6.06 7.62 -7.14
CA SER A 29 6.33 8.75 -6.25
C SER A 29 6.25 8.34 -4.78
N ALA A 30 5.23 7.57 -4.40
CA ALA A 30 5.10 7.04 -3.04
C ALA A 30 6.28 6.15 -2.63
N ILE A 31 6.76 5.29 -3.54
CA ILE A 31 7.93 4.44 -3.28
C ILE A 31 9.21 5.26 -3.15
N ASN A 32 9.39 6.32 -3.94
CA ASN A 32 10.54 7.20 -3.82
C ASN A 32 10.57 7.94 -2.47
N GLU A 33 9.42 8.45 -2.01
CA GLU A 33 9.33 9.08 -0.68
C GLU A 33 9.62 8.09 0.45
N LEU A 34 9.13 6.85 0.34
CA LEU A 34 9.47 5.81 1.32
C LEU A 34 10.96 5.49 1.32
N LYS A 35 11.60 5.42 0.15
CA LYS A 35 13.04 5.19 0.01
C LYS A 35 13.86 6.35 0.60
N ALA A 36 13.36 7.58 0.53
CA ALA A 36 14.06 8.76 1.04
C ALA A 36 14.11 8.84 2.58
N LEU A 37 13.26 8.07 3.29
CA LEU A 37 13.27 8.02 4.74
C LEU A 37 14.56 7.31 5.25
N PRO A 38 15.43 7.95 6.06
CA PRO A 38 16.73 7.39 6.42
C PRO A 38 16.68 6.01 7.11
N TRP A 39 15.59 5.73 7.84
CA TRP A 39 15.40 4.49 8.58
C TRP A 39 14.70 3.38 7.77
N PHE A 40 13.97 3.74 6.72
CA PHE A 40 13.05 2.80 6.06
C PHE A 40 13.79 1.72 5.26
N PRO A 41 14.78 2.04 4.40
CA PRO A 41 15.55 1.01 3.68
C PRO A 41 16.23 0.01 4.61
N SER A 42 16.71 0.45 5.78
CA SER A 42 17.37 -0.43 6.76
C SER A 42 16.39 -1.30 7.57
N SER A 43 15.11 -0.92 7.62
CA SER A 43 14.07 -1.61 8.42
C SER A 43 13.18 -2.54 7.60
N VAL A 44 13.19 -2.40 6.27
CA VAL A 44 12.33 -3.15 5.36
C VAL A 44 13.07 -4.37 4.82
N ARG A 45 12.49 -5.55 5.06
CA ARG A 45 13.01 -6.81 4.51
C ARG A 45 12.52 -7.07 3.09
N ASP A 46 11.27 -6.76 2.80
CA ASP A 46 10.61 -6.99 1.51
C ASP A 46 9.48 -5.97 1.33
N ILE A 47 9.33 -5.44 0.11
CA ILE A 47 8.24 -4.54 -0.27
C ILE A 47 7.77 -4.90 -1.67
N ARG A 48 6.45 -5.03 -1.85
CA ARG A 48 5.83 -5.43 -3.11
C ARG A 48 4.65 -4.52 -3.44
N ALA A 49 4.46 -4.28 -4.72
CA ALA A 49 3.27 -3.62 -5.26
C ALA A 49 2.53 -4.59 -6.17
N PHE A 50 1.20 -4.54 -6.12
CA PHE A 50 0.31 -5.38 -6.92
C PHE A 50 -0.79 -4.52 -7.52
N ARG A 51 -1.17 -4.81 -8.75
CA ARG A 51 -2.43 -4.31 -9.33
C ARG A 51 -3.53 -5.27 -8.87
N ILE A 52 -4.51 -4.73 -8.16
CA ILE A 52 -5.69 -5.47 -7.71
C ILE A 52 -6.79 -5.21 -8.74
N GLU A 53 -7.12 -6.22 -9.54
CA GLU A 53 -8.18 -6.09 -10.55
C GLU A 53 -9.56 -6.44 -9.99
N GLN A 54 -9.62 -7.41 -9.08
CA GLN A 54 -10.87 -7.87 -8.47
C GLN A 54 -10.66 -8.00 -6.96
N TRP A 55 -11.40 -7.20 -6.19
CA TRP A 55 -11.40 -7.24 -4.74
C TRP A 55 -12.73 -7.77 -4.24
N SER A 56 -12.71 -8.89 -3.51
CA SER A 56 -13.91 -9.51 -2.94
C SER A 56 -13.71 -9.72 -1.44
N ASP A 57 -14.65 -9.23 -0.64
CA ASP A 57 -14.67 -9.46 0.81
C ASP A 57 -15.59 -10.64 1.14
N PHE A 58 -15.00 -11.75 1.55
CA PHE A 58 -15.72 -12.97 1.92
C PHE A 58 -16.01 -13.08 3.43
N THR A 59 -15.68 -12.05 4.22
CA THR A 59 -15.77 -12.11 5.69
C THR A 59 -17.17 -12.51 6.17
N SER A 60 -18.21 -11.92 5.60
CA SER A 60 -19.59 -12.21 5.98
C SER A 60 -20.01 -13.64 5.60
N LEU A 61 -19.54 -14.16 4.48
CA LEU A 61 -19.83 -15.53 4.01
C LEU A 61 -19.17 -16.58 4.90
N VAL A 62 -17.96 -16.32 5.40
CA VAL A 62 -17.23 -17.25 6.28
C VAL A 62 -17.76 -17.23 7.71
N LYS A 63 -18.36 -16.12 8.15
CA LYS A 63 -18.89 -15.93 9.52
C LYS A 63 -20.34 -16.39 9.70
N SER A 64 -21.08 -16.62 8.61
CA SER A 64 -22.46 -17.14 8.62
C SER A 64 -22.48 -18.65 8.82
#